data_AF-M0N864-F1
#
_entry.id   AF-M0N864-F1
#
_cell.length_a   1.000
_cell.length_b   1.000
_cell.length_c   1.000
_cell.angle_alpha   90.00
_cell.angle_beta   90.00
_cell.angle_gamma   90.00
#
_symmetry.space_group_name_H-M   'P 1'
#
loop_
_entity.id
_entity.type
_entity.pdbx_description
1 polymer ?
#
loop_
_entity_poly.entity_id
_entity_poly.type
_entity_poly.pdbx_seq_one_letter_code
_entity_poly.pdbx_strand_id
1 'polypeptide(L)'
;MAFSVLTVLRQSLRRLATGPALLVLVALAVVQAIAAFVPGEFVRTTPGVIGAGGGAMPVVITGNPLPLLASFVVAVVGVYLALVTIRVFAGQWGIVERDHLTHRVGFGVANLLGVSVVLAIGLGAGAFLAIALGLVGIALWVVLFLVLLAASFFAPAFVAVEDDDILTAFRKSFGVLRRSPGRVAALLLALVIVNALLQALGGVVTDAVASVGVVGPLVVTIVSGLGSVFLWIAIARAYDHLELTAV
;
A
#
# COMPACT_ATOMS: atom_id res chain seq x y z
N MET A 1 -9.64 25.60 -3.98
CA MET A 1 -8.17 25.55 -4.14
C MET A 1 -7.84 24.45 -5.15
N ALA A 2 -6.95 24.69 -6.11
CA ALA A 2 -6.63 23.70 -7.14
C ALA A 2 -5.79 22.55 -6.55
N PHE A 3 -6.25 21.31 -6.75
CA PHE A 3 -5.52 20.08 -6.44
C PHE A 3 -4.12 20.12 -7.08
N SER A 4 -3.07 20.25 -6.26
CA SER A 4 -1.68 20.25 -6.72
C SER A 4 -0.97 19.01 -6.17
N VAL A 5 -0.62 18.10 -7.08
CA VAL A 5 0.16 16.89 -6.77
C VAL A 5 1.45 17.25 -6.04
N LEU A 6 2.11 18.35 -6.43
CA LEU A 6 3.33 18.84 -5.78
C LEU A 6 3.10 19.21 -4.31
N THR A 7 1.95 19.81 -4.00
CA THR A 7 1.60 20.17 -2.63
C THR A 7 1.40 18.92 -1.76
N VAL A 8 0.70 17.91 -2.29
CA VAL A 8 0.52 16.61 -1.63
C VAL A 8 1.87 15.98 -1.31
N LEU A 9 2.75 15.85 -2.31
CA LEU A 9 4.08 15.26 -2.14
C LEU A 9 4.92 16.01 -1.11
N ARG A 10 5.00 17.34 -1.21
CA ARG A 10 5.80 18.17 -0.30
C ARG A 10 5.34 18.06 1.14
N GLN A 11 4.04 18.05 1.37
CA GLN A 11 3.47 17.94 2.71
C GLN A 11 3.65 16.53 3.28
N SER A 12 3.48 15.48 2.45
CA SER A 12 3.74 14.10 2.86
C SER A 12 5.20 13.89 3.26
N LEU A 13 6.16 14.39 2.46
CA LEU A 13 7.59 14.33 2.79
C LEU A 13 7.92 15.07 4.10
N ARG A 14 7.34 16.27 4.30
CA ARG A 14 7.53 17.03 5.53
C ARG A 14 6.99 16.29 6.76
N ARG A 15 5.87 15.56 6.60
CA ARG A 15 5.24 14.79 7.67
C ARG A 15 5.93 13.46 7.95
N LEU A 16 6.60 12.88 6.96
CA LEU A 16 7.41 11.67 7.13
C LEU A 16 8.52 11.86 8.18
N ALA A 17 9.03 13.09 8.32
CA ALA A 17 10.03 13.46 9.32
C ALA A 17 9.45 13.80 10.72
N THR A 18 8.16 13.56 10.96
CA THR A 18 7.52 13.86 12.27
C THR A 18 7.44 12.63 13.16
N GLY A 19 7.38 12.84 14.48
CA GLY A 19 7.35 11.77 15.49
C GLY A 19 6.35 10.64 15.22
N PRO A 20 5.08 10.92 14.85
CA PRO A 20 4.10 9.87 14.54
C PRO A 20 4.50 8.97 13.38
N ALA A 21 5.05 9.52 12.30
CA ALA A 21 5.52 8.72 11.16
C ALA A 21 6.72 7.85 11.56
N LEU A 22 7.65 8.39 12.35
CA LEU A 22 8.79 7.64 12.89
C LEU A 22 8.33 6.47 13.79
N LEU A 23 7.34 6.68 14.65
CA LEU A 23 6.80 5.61 15.51
C LEU A 23 6.17 4.48 14.68
N VAL A 24 5.42 4.82 13.62
CA VAL A 24 4.84 3.83 12.70
C VAL A 24 5.94 3.07 11.96
N LEU A 25 7.00 3.75 11.52
CA LEU A 25 8.15 3.11 10.87
C LEU A 25 8.88 2.15 11.81
N VAL A 26 9.07 2.54 13.08
CA VAL A 26 9.66 1.67 14.10
C VAL A 26 8.76 0.45 14.34
N ALA A 27 7.44 0.65 14.46
CA ALA A 27 6.50 -0.46 14.61
C ALA A 27 6.53 -1.42 13.42
N LEU A 28 6.53 -0.91 12.19
CA LEU A 28 6.67 -1.70 10.96
C LEU A 28 7.98 -2.48 10.93
N ALA A 29 9.10 -1.83 11.27
CA ALA A 29 10.41 -2.46 11.30
C ALA A 29 10.48 -3.59 12.33
N VAL A 30 9.92 -3.38 13.53
CA VAL A 30 9.84 -4.42 14.57
C VAL A 30 9.00 -5.60 14.11
N VAL A 31 7.81 -5.35 13.52
CA VAL A 31 6.92 -6.41 13.04
C VAL A 31 7.58 -7.22 11.93
N GLN A 32 8.23 -6.56 10.96
CA GLN A 32 8.94 -7.25 9.89
C GLN A 32 10.18 -7.98 10.39
N ALA A 33 10.91 -7.43 11.37
CA ALA A 33 12.03 -8.12 12.01
C ALA A 33 11.55 -9.40 12.72
N ILE A 34 10.48 -9.32 13.52
CA ILE A 34 9.87 -10.49 14.20
C ILE A 34 9.44 -11.54 13.17
N ALA A 35 8.80 -11.13 12.07
CA ALA A 35 8.40 -12.03 11.01
C ALA A 35 9.58 -12.72 10.33
N ALA A 36 10.70 -12.03 10.14
CA ALA A 36 11.92 -12.59 9.58
C ALA A 36 12.58 -13.65 10.47
N PHE A 37 12.27 -13.68 11.78
CA PHE A 37 12.70 -14.72 12.70
C PHE A 37 11.81 -15.96 12.69
N VAL A 38 10.66 -15.95 12.00
CA VAL A 38 9.83 -17.15 11.84
C VAL A 38 10.46 -18.03 10.76
N PRO A 39 11.00 -19.21 11.10
CA PRO A 39 11.61 -20.09 10.11
C PRO A 39 10.54 -20.62 9.16
N GLY A 40 10.66 -20.26 7.88
CA GLY A 40 9.73 -20.66 6.85
C GLY A 40 10.30 -20.40 5.46
N GLU A 41 10.39 -21.45 4.64
CA GLU A 41 10.77 -21.36 3.22
C GLU A 41 9.64 -20.78 2.35
N PHE A 42 8.80 -19.89 2.89
CA PHE A 42 7.87 -19.14 2.06
C PHE A 42 8.62 -17.96 1.47
N VAL A 43 9.08 -18.18 0.23
CA VAL A 43 9.52 -17.20 -0.78
C VAL A 43 9.65 -15.80 -0.19
N ARG A 44 10.90 -15.40 0.15
CA ARG A 44 11.26 -13.99 0.16
C ARG A 44 10.93 -13.44 -1.21
N THR A 45 9.72 -12.91 -1.38
CA THR A 45 9.35 -12.07 -2.52
C THR A 45 10.02 -10.73 -2.27
N THR A 46 11.35 -10.74 -2.25
CA THR A 46 12.15 -9.55 -2.42
C THR A 46 11.68 -8.93 -3.74
N PRO A 47 11.18 -7.69 -3.78
CA PRO A 47 10.75 -7.04 -5.03
C PRO A 47 11.90 -6.80 -6.04
N GLY A 48 13.08 -7.38 -5.83
CA GLY A 48 14.30 -7.18 -6.61
C GLY A 48 14.70 -8.35 -7.52
N VAL A 49 13.89 -9.39 -7.67
CA VAL A 49 14.21 -10.52 -8.58
C VAL A 49 13.05 -10.80 -9.55
N ILE A 50 12.59 -9.75 -10.25
CA ILE A 50 11.97 -9.93 -11.57
C ILE A 50 13.04 -9.51 -12.58
N GLY A 51 14.06 -10.35 -12.73
CA GLY A 51 15.22 -9.97 -13.53
C GLY A 51 16.34 -11.00 -13.54
N ALA A 52 16.01 -12.28 -13.81
CA ALA A 52 16.88 -13.23 -14.51
C ALA A 52 16.28 -14.65 -14.43
N GLY A 53 15.98 -15.23 -15.59
CA GLY A 53 15.78 -16.67 -15.74
C GLY A 53 14.33 -17.14 -15.61
N GLY A 54 13.78 -17.63 -16.72
CA GLY A 54 12.51 -18.37 -16.79
C GLY A 54 12.60 -19.74 -16.11
N GLY A 55 12.80 -19.76 -14.81
CA GLY A 55 12.55 -20.93 -13.97
C GLY A 55 11.11 -20.87 -13.48
N ALA A 56 10.35 -21.94 -13.71
CA ALA A 56 9.08 -22.13 -13.03
C ALA A 56 9.29 -21.90 -11.53
N MET A 57 8.54 -20.96 -10.94
CA MET A 57 8.51 -20.76 -9.50
C MET A 57 8.23 -22.13 -8.86
N PRO A 58 9.16 -22.72 -8.08
CA PRO A 58 8.82 -23.91 -7.33
C PRO A 58 7.88 -23.42 -6.22
N VAL A 59 6.58 -23.58 -6.45
CA VAL A 59 5.57 -23.43 -5.39
C VAL A 59 5.78 -24.61 -4.45
N VAL A 60 6.72 -24.47 -3.52
CA VAL A 60 6.90 -25.41 -2.42
C VAL A 60 5.79 -25.09 -1.43
N ILE A 61 4.68 -25.81 -1.52
CA ILE A 61 3.66 -25.83 -0.47
C ILE A 61 4.28 -26.62 0.68
N THR A 62 5.06 -25.96 1.55
CA THR A 62 5.53 -26.61 2.77
C THR A 62 4.31 -26.93 3.63
N GLY A 63 4.16 -28.18 4.08
CA GLY A 63 3.06 -28.59 4.99
C GLY A 63 3.11 -27.94 6.39
N ASN A 64 4.03 -27.00 6.63
CA ASN A 64 4.10 -26.22 7.85
C ASN A 64 3.26 -24.93 7.70
N PRO A 65 2.17 -24.76 8.48
CA PRO A 65 1.31 -23.58 8.40
C PRO A 65 1.88 -22.34 9.10
N LEU A 66 2.94 -22.47 9.91
CA LEU A 66 3.50 -21.33 10.67
C LEU A 66 3.91 -20.13 9.80
N PRO A 67 4.61 -20.29 8.66
CA PRO A 67 5.01 -19.16 7.84
C PRO A 67 3.82 -18.44 7.21
N LEU A 68 2.78 -19.19 6.81
CA LEU A 68 1.53 -18.64 6.31
C LEU A 68 0.83 -17.82 7.40
N LEU A 69 0.74 -18.36 8.62
CA LEU A 69 0.16 -17.66 9.75
C LEU A 69 0.95 -16.39 10.10
N ALA A 70 2.28 -16.44 10.09
CA ALA A 70 3.13 -15.29 10.32
C ALA A 70 2.93 -14.21 9.25
N SER A 71 2.90 -14.58 7.97
CA SER A 71 2.63 -13.64 6.87
C SER A 71 1.24 -13.00 6.98
N PHE A 72 0.23 -13.78 7.40
CA PHE A 72 -1.11 -13.28 7.62
C PHE A 72 -1.15 -12.28 8.78
N VAL A 73 -0.50 -12.59 9.91
CA VAL A 73 -0.41 -11.66 11.05
C VAL A 73 0.29 -10.37 10.63
N VAL A 74 1.39 -10.45 9.89
CA VAL A 74 2.09 -9.26 9.36
C VAL A 74 1.19 -8.44 8.45
N ALA A 75 0.41 -9.09 7.58
CA ALA A 75 -0.55 -8.42 6.71
C ALA A 75 -1.64 -7.70 7.52
N VAL A 76 -2.22 -8.37 8.52
CA VAL A 76 -3.25 -7.78 9.40
C VAL A 76 -2.68 -6.59 10.18
N VAL A 77 -1.47 -6.72 10.74
CA VAL A 77 -0.80 -5.62 11.46
C VAL A 77 -0.46 -4.47 10.51
N GLY A 78 0.00 -4.76 9.29
CA GLY A 78 0.25 -3.75 8.27
C GLY A 78 -1.01 -2.99 7.89
N VAL A 79 -2.15 -3.68 7.75
CA VAL A 79 -3.47 -3.07 7.50
C VAL A 79 -3.91 -2.20 8.68
N TYR A 80 -3.73 -2.68 9.91
CA TYR A 80 -4.01 -1.90 11.11
C TYR A 80 -3.16 -0.62 11.16
N LEU A 81 -1.86 -0.72 10.90
CA LEU A 81 -0.96 0.44 10.88
C LEU A 81 -1.33 1.41 9.75
N ALA A 82 -1.76 0.92 8.59
CA ALA A 82 -2.27 1.76 7.51
C ALA A 82 -3.48 2.57 7.96
N LEU A 83 -4.47 1.90 8.58
CA LEU A 83 -5.68 2.55 9.11
C LEU A 83 -5.33 3.63 10.15
N VAL A 84 -4.51 3.28 11.14
CA VAL A 84 -4.11 4.22 12.20
C VAL A 84 -3.35 5.41 11.60
N THR A 85 -2.45 5.17 10.66
CA THR A 85 -1.67 6.24 10.01
C THR A 85 -2.59 7.19 9.26
N ILE A 86 -3.49 6.66 8.44
CA ILE A 86 -4.46 7.47 7.67
C ILE A 86 -5.31 8.31 8.62
N ARG A 87 -5.87 7.71 9.68
CA ARG A 87 -6.68 8.40 10.68
C ARG A 87 -5.91 9.49 11.43
N VAL A 88 -4.70 9.20 11.91
CA VAL A 88 -3.88 10.17 12.64
C VAL A 88 -3.55 11.38 11.78
N PHE A 89 -3.17 11.18 10.52
CA PHE A 89 -2.85 12.29 9.63
C PHE A 89 -4.10 13.03 9.15
N ALA A 90 -5.23 12.33 8.94
CA ALA A 90 -6.51 12.96 8.67
C ALA A 90 -6.96 13.86 9.83
N GLY A 91 -6.83 13.39 11.08
CA GLY A 91 -7.09 14.19 12.27
C GLY A 91 -6.13 15.38 12.44
N GLN A 92 -4.86 15.24 12.06
CA GLN A 92 -3.89 16.36 12.06
C GLN A 92 -4.22 17.44 11.01
N TRP A 93 -4.97 17.10 9.97
CA TRP A 93 -5.44 18.03 8.95
C TRP A 93 -6.85 18.55 9.21
N GLY A 94 -7.49 18.14 10.31
CA GLY A 94 -8.85 18.56 10.65
C GLY A 94 -9.94 17.95 9.77
N ILE A 95 -9.61 16.88 9.04
CA ILE A 95 -10.58 16.14 8.19
C ILE A 95 -11.52 15.31 9.09
N VAL A 96 -11.03 14.85 10.24
CA VAL A 96 -11.75 13.96 11.16
C VAL A 96 -11.61 14.49 12.59
N GLU A 97 -12.71 14.49 13.34
CA GLU A 97 -12.72 14.80 14.77
C GLU A 97 -11.92 13.76 15.56
N ARG A 98 -11.20 14.18 16.61
CA ARG A 98 -10.30 13.29 17.37
C ARG A 98 -10.98 12.05 17.96
N ASP A 99 -12.28 12.11 18.19
CA ASP A 99 -13.07 11.01 18.75
C ASP A 99 -13.27 9.84 17.78
N HIS A 100 -13.11 10.06 16.47
CA HIS A 100 -13.18 9.01 15.44
C HIS A 100 -11.87 8.21 15.28
N LEU A 101 -10.77 8.63 15.92
CA LEU A 101 -9.48 7.96 15.79
C LEU A 101 -9.52 6.50 16.26
N THR A 102 -10.31 6.20 17.29
CA THR A 102 -10.43 4.86 17.91
C THR A 102 -11.77 4.18 17.63
N HIS A 103 -12.68 4.83 16.89
CA HIS A 103 -14.00 4.27 16.61
C HIS A 103 -13.91 3.15 15.57
N ARG A 104 -14.62 2.03 15.80
CA ARG A 104 -14.80 0.93 14.82
C ARG A 104 -13.51 0.38 14.16
N VAL A 105 -12.39 0.37 14.88
CA VAL A 105 -11.10 -0.07 14.32
C VAL A 105 -11.16 -1.49 13.75
N GLY A 106 -11.82 -2.43 14.44
CA GLY A 106 -11.96 -3.81 13.94
C GLY A 106 -12.73 -3.91 12.62
N PHE A 107 -13.77 -3.09 12.46
CA PHE A 107 -14.55 -3.00 11.22
C PHE A 107 -13.75 -2.36 10.09
N GLY A 108 -13.03 -1.26 10.36
CA GLY A 108 -12.14 -0.65 9.38
C GLY A 108 -11.01 -1.57 8.93
N VAL A 109 -10.41 -2.36 9.83
CA VAL A 109 -9.39 -3.38 9.49
C VAL A 109 -9.99 -4.47 8.60
N ALA A 110 -11.17 -5.00 8.93
CA ALA A 110 -11.86 -5.99 8.10
C ALA A 110 -12.16 -5.45 6.69
N ASN A 111 -12.60 -4.19 6.58
CA ASN A 111 -12.89 -3.57 5.29
C ASN A 111 -11.61 -3.31 4.47
N LEU A 112 -10.53 -2.87 5.09
CA LEU A 112 -9.24 -2.74 4.40
C LEU A 112 -8.66 -4.09 3.96
N LEU A 113 -8.84 -5.16 4.75
CA LEU A 113 -8.50 -6.52 4.31
C LEU A 113 -9.34 -6.91 3.09
N GLY A 114 -10.62 -6.55 3.07
CA GLY A 114 -11.49 -6.73 1.90
C GLY A 114 -10.97 -6.03 0.64
N VAL A 115 -10.41 -4.82 0.74
CA VAL A 115 -9.76 -4.15 -0.40
C VAL A 115 -8.60 -4.98 -0.95
N SER A 116 -7.77 -5.55 -0.07
CA SER A 116 -6.68 -6.45 -0.47
C SER A 116 -7.19 -7.73 -1.13
N VAL A 117 -8.29 -8.31 -0.62
CA VAL A 117 -8.95 -9.48 -1.23
C VAL A 117 -9.48 -9.16 -2.63
N VAL A 118 -10.09 -7.99 -2.82
CA VAL A 118 -10.57 -7.55 -4.14
C VAL A 118 -9.41 -7.42 -5.14
N LEU A 119 -8.28 -6.85 -4.72
CA LEU A 119 -7.07 -6.78 -5.55
C LEU A 119 -6.50 -8.17 -5.87
N ALA A 120 -6.47 -9.09 -4.90
CA ALA A 120 -6.01 -10.46 -5.10
C ALA A 120 -6.91 -11.23 -6.09
N ILE A 121 -8.23 -11.07 -6.00
CA ILE A 121 -9.19 -11.62 -6.95
C ILE A 121 -8.97 -10.99 -8.34
N GLY A 122 -8.74 -9.68 -8.43
CA GLY A 122 -8.43 -8.99 -9.68
C GLY A 122 -7.15 -9.50 -10.36
N LEU A 123 -6.11 -9.81 -9.57
CA LEU A 123 -4.89 -10.47 -10.06
C LEU A 123 -5.19 -11.89 -10.58
N GLY A 124 -5.95 -12.68 -9.82
CA GLY A 124 -6.34 -14.05 -10.21
C GLY A 124 -7.19 -14.08 -11.47
N ALA A 125 -8.11 -13.13 -11.64
CA ALA A 125 -8.92 -12.98 -12.84
C ALA A 125 -8.08 -12.71 -14.09
N GLY A 126 -6.91 -12.10 -13.94
CA GLY A 126 -5.96 -11.89 -15.04
C GLY A 126 -5.40 -13.18 -15.61
N ALA A 127 -5.10 -14.16 -14.75
CA ALA A 127 -4.67 -15.48 -15.20
C ALA A 127 -5.75 -16.15 -16.06
N PHE A 128 -7.02 -16.04 -15.64
CA PHE A 128 -8.15 -16.57 -16.42
C PHE A 128 -8.32 -15.85 -17.77
N LEU A 129 -8.29 -14.52 -17.79
CA LEU A 129 -8.40 -13.72 -19.01
C LEU A 129 -7.26 -14.01 -20.00
N ALA A 130 -6.03 -14.15 -19.50
CA ALA A 130 -4.87 -14.49 -20.31
C ALA A 130 -5.01 -15.89 -20.94
N ILE A 131 -5.52 -16.87 -20.19
CA ILE A 131 -5.75 -18.23 -20.71
C ILE A 131 -6.88 -18.24 -21.73
N ALA A 132 -8.00 -17.55 -21.47
CA ALA A 132 -9.19 -17.60 -22.32
C ALA A 132 -9.06 -16.81 -23.64
N LEU A 133 -8.36 -15.66 -23.61
CA LEU A 133 -8.35 -14.69 -24.72
C LEU A 133 -6.93 -14.32 -25.19
N GLY A 134 -5.89 -14.98 -24.66
CA GLY A 134 -4.49 -14.71 -25.02
C GLY A 134 -4.08 -13.27 -24.77
N LEU A 135 -3.37 -12.66 -25.74
CA LEU A 135 -2.87 -11.28 -25.65
C LEU A 135 -3.97 -10.23 -25.47
N VAL A 136 -5.13 -10.42 -26.10
CA VAL A 136 -6.27 -9.49 -25.95
C VAL A 136 -6.80 -9.55 -24.52
N GLY A 137 -6.87 -10.75 -23.94
CA GLY A 137 -7.22 -10.95 -22.53
C GLY A 137 -6.27 -10.24 -21.58
N ILE A 138 -4.96 -10.33 -21.84
CA ILE A 138 -3.93 -9.62 -21.07
C ILE A 138 -4.13 -8.10 -21.17
N ALA A 139 -4.32 -7.56 -22.37
CA ALA A 139 -4.50 -6.13 -22.58
C ALA A 139 -5.75 -5.59 -21.83
N LEU A 140 -6.88 -6.29 -21.94
CA LEU A 140 -8.10 -5.95 -21.22
C LEU A 140 -7.91 -6.04 -19.70
N TRP A 141 -7.25 -7.09 -19.24
CA TRP A 141 -6.94 -7.27 -17.83
C TRP A 141 -6.08 -6.13 -17.29
N VAL A 142 -5.03 -5.71 -18.00
CA VAL A 142 -4.17 -4.59 -17.58
C VAL A 142 -5.00 -3.32 -17.38
N VAL A 143 -5.88 -2.99 -18.32
CA VAL A 143 -6.74 -1.80 -18.21
C VAL A 143 -7.67 -1.90 -17.00
N LEU A 144 -8.36 -3.04 -16.84
CA LEU A 144 -9.26 -3.27 -15.72
C LEU A 144 -8.52 -3.23 -14.38
N PHE A 145 -7.33 -3.83 -14.32
CA PHE A 145 -6.51 -3.89 -13.14
C PHE A 145 -5.97 -2.52 -12.75
N LEU A 146 -5.56 -1.69 -13.72
CA LEU A 146 -5.14 -0.30 -13.46
C LEU A 146 -6.29 0.54 -12.90
N VAL A 147 -7.50 0.38 -13.45
CA VAL A 147 -8.71 1.04 -12.95
C VAL A 147 -9.05 0.57 -11.54
N LEU A 148 -8.96 -0.74 -11.27
CA LEU A 148 -9.18 -1.31 -9.94
C LEU A 148 -8.13 -0.82 -8.95
N LEU A 149 -6.85 -0.80 -9.34
CA LEU A 149 -5.73 -0.33 -8.53
C LEU A 149 -5.90 1.16 -8.18
N ALA A 150 -6.33 1.97 -9.15
CA ALA A 150 -6.62 3.38 -8.93
C ALA A 150 -7.79 3.60 -7.97
N ALA A 151 -8.83 2.76 -8.03
CA ALA A 151 -9.94 2.81 -7.08
C ALA A 151 -9.52 2.34 -5.67
N SER A 152 -8.76 1.24 -5.60
CA SER A 152 -8.20 0.71 -4.34
C SER A 152 -7.22 1.67 -3.67
N PHE A 153 -6.67 2.65 -4.39
CA PHE A 153 -5.82 3.67 -3.80
C PHE A 153 -6.61 4.61 -2.87
N PHE A 154 -7.86 4.94 -3.22
CA PHE A 154 -8.71 5.85 -2.42
C PHE A 154 -9.63 5.12 -1.46
N ALA A 155 -9.99 3.87 -1.74
CA ALA A 155 -10.87 3.08 -0.87
C ALA A 155 -10.40 3.05 0.60
N PRO A 156 -9.09 2.96 0.92
CA PRO A 156 -8.61 3.04 2.29
C PRO A 156 -8.90 4.36 3.00
N ALA A 157 -8.91 5.48 2.29
CA ALA A 157 -9.28 6.78 2.88
C ALA A 157 -10.74 6.77 3.32
N PHE A 158 -11.65 6.34 2.44
CA PHE A 158 -13.09 6.24 2.74
C PHE A 158 -13.38 5.30 3.91
N VAL A 159 -12.73 4.13 3.94
CA VAL A 159 -12.88 3.18 5.07
C VAL A 159 -12.30 3.76 6.37
N ALA A 160 -11.18 4.47 6.31
CA ALA A 160 -10.51 4.97 7.50
C ALA A 160 -11.13 6.27 8.06
N VAL A 161 -11.66 7.13 7.19
CA VAL A 161 -12.17 8.47 7.51
C VAL A 161 -13.68 8.48 7.71
N GLU A 162 -14.43 7.82 6.82
CA GLU A 162 -15.90 7.83 6.83
C GLU A 162 -16.50 6.55 7.46
N ASP A 163 -15.67 5.58 7.87
CA ASP A 163 -16.10 4.26 8.33
C ASP A 163 -17.03 3.55 7.32
N ASP A 164 -16.77 3.72 6.02
CA ASP A 164 -17.52 3.06 4.96
C ASP A 164 -17.24 1.55 4.88
N ASP A 165 -18.26 0.79 4.46
CA ASP A 165 -18.08 -0.59 3.97
C ASP A 165 -17.27 -0.65 2.67
N ILE A 166 -16.60 -1.77 2.41
CA ILE A 166 -15.79 -2.01 1.19
C ILE A 166 -16.53 -1.57 -0.09
N LEU A 167 -17.78 -2.00 -0.24
CA LEU A 167 -18.56 -1.73 -1.45
C LEU A 167 -18.83 -0.23 -1.64
N THR A 168 -19.15 0.46 -0.55
CA THR A 168 -19.40 1.91 -0.56
C THR A 168 -18.11 2.67 -0.85
N ALA A 169 -17.01 2.28 -0.21
CA ALA A 169 -15.69 2.86 -0.42
C ALA A 169 -15.22 2.71 -1.88
N PHE A 170 -15.39 1.53 -2.48
CA PHE A 170 -15.09 1.33 -3.91
C PHE A 170 -15.99 2.16 -4.81
N ARG A 171 -17.30 2.21 -4.53
CA ARG A 171 -18.24 3.01 -5.33
C ARG A 171 -17.88 4.50 -5.31
N LYS A 172 -17.53 5.05 -4.15
CA LYS A 172 -17.06 6.44 -4.02
C LYS A 172 -15.73 6.64 -4.74
N SER A 173 -14.79 5.71 -4.59
CA SER A 173 -13.49 5.74 -5.27
C SER A 173 -13.61 5.72 -6.80
N PHE A 174 -14.52 4.91 -7.36
CA PHE A 174 -14.83 4.94 -8.80
C PHE A 174 -15.48 6.26 -9.21
N GLY A 175 -16.30 6.86 -8.35
CA GLY A 175 -16.84 8.20 -8.56
C GLY A 175 -15.74 9.26 -8.70
N VAL A 176 -14.73 9.22 -7.82
CA VAL A 176 -13.54 10.09 -7.87
C VAL A 176 -12.77 9.90 -9.17
N LEU A 177 -12.51 8.64 -9.54
CA LEU A 177 -11.80 8.28 -10.76
C LEU A 177 -12.54 8.79 -12.01
N ARG A 178 -13.86 8.63 -12.05
CA ARG A 178 -14.70 9.07 -13.18
C ARG A 178 -14.72 10.59 -13.34
N ARG A 179 -14.69 11.34 -12.24
CA ARG A 179 -14.73 12.82 -12.26
C ARG A 179 -13.39 13.45 -12.62
N SER A 180 -12.27 12.82 -12.25
CA SER A 180 -10.94 13.44 -12.39
C SER A 180 -9.84 12.46 -12.82
N PRO A 181 -10.02 11.72 -13.94
CA PRO A 181 -9.13 10.63 -14.32
C PRO A 181 -7.68 11.08 -14.51
N GLY A 182 -7.46 12.25 -15.13
CA GLY A 182 -6.11 12.79 -15.36
C GLY A 182 -5.37 13.18 -14.07
N ARG A 183 -6.07 13.71 -13.06
CA ARG A 183 -5.47 14.09 -11.77
C ARG A 183 -5.12 12.86 -10.94
N VAL A 184 -6.00 11.85 -10.95
CA VAL A 184 -5.75 10.56 -10.30
C VAL A 184 -4.57 9.86 -10.96
N ALA A 185 -4.52 9.80 -12.30
CA ALA A 185 -3.40 9.21 -13.03
C ALA A 185 -2.09 9.94 -12.74
N ALA A 186 -2.07 11.27 -12.73
CA ALA A 186 -0.89 12.06 -12.39
C ALA A 186 -0.42 11.83 -10.94
N LEU A 187 -1.36 11.72 -9.98
CA LEU A 187 -1.03 11.41 -8.59
C LEU A 187 -0.41 10.01 -8.46
N LEU A 188 -1.06 8.99 -9.04
CA LEU A 188 -0.56 7.62 -9.01
C LEU A 188 0.83 7.52 -9.65
N LEU A 189 1.01 8.14 -10.82
CA LEU A 189 2.31 8.20 -11.49
C LEU A 189 3.37 8.84 -10.60
N ALA A 190 3.06 9.98 -9.98
CA ALA A 190 3.99 10.66 -9.09
C ALA A 190 4.36 9.82 -7.87
N LEU A 191 3.39 9.10 -7.29
CA LEU A 191 3.64 8.19 -6.17
C LEU A 191 4.50 7.00 -6.57
N VAL A 192 4.27 6.43 -7.76
CA VAL A 192 5.12 5.38 -8.32
C VAL A 192 6.54 5.87 -8.51
N ILE A 193 6.73 7.07 -9.07
CA ILE A 193 8.06 7.68 -9.27
C ILE A 193 8.76 7.89 -7.92
N VAL A 194 8.07 8.47 -6.93
CA VAL A 194 8.67 8.69 -5.60
C VAL A 194 9.01 7.37 -4.91
N ASN A 195 8.14 6.36 -4.99
CA ASN A 195 8.42 5.05 -4.44
C ASN A 195 9.61 4.38 -5.15
N ALA A 196 9.71 4.48 -6.47
CA ALA A 196 10.85 3.98 -7.23
C ALA A 196 12.15 4.68 -6.84
N LEU A 197 12.12 6.00 -6.60
CA LEU A 197 13.27 6.76 -6.11
C LEU A 197 13.68 6.32 -4.69
N LEU A 198 12.72 6.14 -3.79
CA LEU A 198 12.98 5.64 -2.44
C LEU A 198 13.62 4.25 -2.48
N GLN A 199 13.09 3.35 -3.32
CA GLN A 199 13.63 2.02 -3.51
C GLN A 199 15.04 2.04 -4.12
N ALA A 200 15.28 2.90 -5.12
CA ALA A 200 16.61 3.06 -5.72
C ALA A 200 17.64 3.57 -4.71
N LEU A 201 17.27 4.57 -3.90
CA LEU A 201 18.11 5.05 -2.79
C LEU A 201 18.34 3.94 -1.76
N GLY A 202 17.31 3.17 -1.42
CA GLY A 202 17.44 2.02 -0.54
C GLY A 202 18.36 0.94 -1.07
N GLY A 203 18.30 0.65 -2.37
CA GLY A 203 19.21 -0.26 -3.06
C GLY A 203 20.66 0.19 -2.92
N VAL A 204 20.95 1.46 -3.23
CA VAL A 204 22.30 2.04 -3.10
C VAL A 204 22.82 1.93 -1.66
N VAL A 205 21.99 2.21 -0.65
CA VAL A 205 22.39 2.08 0.76
C VAL A 205 22.57 0.61 1.14
N THR A 206 21.73 -0.28 0.62
CA THR A 206 21.83 -1.73 0.90
C THR A 206 23.11 -2.29 0.31
N ASP A 207 23.46 -1.93 -0.92
CA ASP A 207 24.70 -2.35 -1.58
C ASP A 207 25.94 -1.84 -0.84
N ALA A 208 25.88 -0.61 -0.31
CA ALA A 208 26.96 -0.04 0.50
C ALA A 208 27.16 -0.76 1.86
N VAL A 209 26.12 -1.36 2.41
CA VAL A 209 26.13 -2.02 3.73
C VAL A 209 26.01 -3.55 3.61
N ALA A 210 26.04 -4.08 2.38
CA ALA A 210 25.91 -5.51 2.08
C ALA A 210 27.01 -6.37 2.71
N SER A 211 28.16 -5.76 3.03
CA SER A 211 29.27 -6.38 3.76
C SER A 211 28.92 -6.71 5.23
N VAL A 212 27.81 -6.20 5.75
CA VAL A 212 27.35 -6.44 7.13
C VAL A 212 26.07 -7.29 7.08
N GLY A 213 26.22 -8.61 7.18
CA GLY A 213 25.23 -9.61 6.78
C GLY A 213 23.79 -9.47 7.33
N VAL A 214 23.61 -8.87 8.52
CA VAL A 214 22.27 -8.67 9.13
C VAL A 214 21.67 -7.30 8.80
N VAL A 215 22.49 -6.33 8.40
CA VAL A 215 22.07 -4.92 8.25
C VAL A 215 21.40 -4.68 6.89
N GLY A 216 21.86 -5.33 5.81
CA GLY A 216 21.27 -5.20 4.48
C GLY A 216 19.74 -5.46 4.44
N PRO A 217 19.25 -6.61 4.93
CA PRO A 217 17.81 -6.91 4.98
C PRO A 217 17.00 -5.91 5.82
N LEU A 218 17.58 -5.39 6.90
CA LEU A 218 16.97 -4.37 7.77
C LEU A 218 16.81 -3.04 7.02
N VAL A 219 17.81 -2.61 6.25
CA VAL A 219 17.75 -1.39 5.45
C VAL A 219 16.64 -1.47 4.39
N VAL A 220 16.55 -2.57 3.64
CA VAL A 220 15.49 -2.79 2.64
C VAL A 220 14.09 -2.73 3.26
N THR A 221 13.95 -3.33 4.45
CA THR A 221 12.71 -3.32 5.24
C THR A 221 12.31 -1.91 5.65
N ILE A 222 13.27 -1.11 6.14
CA ILE A 222 13.04 0.28 6.54
C ILE A 222 12.65 1.15 5.33
N VAL A 223 13.33 0.99 4.21
CA VAL A 223 13.02 1.72 2.96
C VAL A 223 11.63 1.38 2.45
N SER A 224 11.26 0.11 2.46
CA SER A 224 9.91 -0.33 2.08
C SER A 224 8.84 0.19 3.05
N GLY A 225 9.15 0.26 4.34
CA GLY A 225 8.31 0.88 5.36
C GLY A 225 8.12 2.38 5.12
N LEU A 226 9.20 3.10 4.77
CA LEU A 226 9.16 4.52 4.41
C LEU A 226 8.22 4.78 3.22
N GLY A 227 8.34 3.98 2.15
CA GLY A 227 7.44 4.06 1.00
C GLY A 227 5.97 3.84 1.38
N SER A 228 5.70 2.84 2.24
CA SER A 228 4.35 2.52 2.71
C SER A 228 3.73 3.65 3.54
N VAL A 229 4.47 4.18 4.53
CA VAL A 229 4.00 5.30 5.37
C VAL A 229 3.79 6.55 4.53
N PHE A 230 4.71 6.84 3.62
CA PHE A 230 4.55 7.94 2.67
C PHE A 230 3.28 7.81 1.83
N LEU A 231 2.99 6.60 1.33
CA LEU A 231 1.78 6.31 0.56
C LEU A 231 0.52 6.58 1.39
N TRP A 232 0.48 6.12 2.65
CA TRP A 232 -0.67 6.33 3.54
C TRP A 232 -0.92 7.81 3.85
N ILE A 233 0.14 8.59 4.08
CA ILE A 233 0.05 10.04 4.27
C ILE A 233 -0.47 10.71 2.99
N ALA A 234 0.04 10.31 1.82
CA ALA A 234 -0.41 10.84 0.54
C ALA A 234 -1.88 10.52 0.23
N ILE A 235 -2.36 9.32 0.59
CA ILE A 235 -3.77 8.92 0.47
C ILE A 235 -4.66 9.85 1.30
N ALA A 236 -4.33 10.02 2.59
CA ALA A 236 -5.08 10.90 3.48
C ALA A 236 -5.10 12.36 2.97
N ARG A 237 -4.00 12.82 2.36
CA ARG A 237 -3.93 14.19 1.84
C ARG A 237 -4.65 14.39 0.52
N ALA A 238 -4.59 13.39 -0.35
CA ALA A 238 -5.29 13.42 -1.62
C ALA A 238 -6.81 13.42 -1.38
N TYR A 239 -7.28 12.71 -0.36
CA TYR A 239 -8.68 12.71 0.07
C TYR A 239 -9.20 14.12 0.40
N ASP A 240 -8.50 14.88 1.26
CA ASP A 240 -8.82 16.28 1.63
C ASP A 240 -9.09 17.16 0.40
N HIS A 241 -8.21 17.06 -0.60
CA HIS A 241 -8.27 17.90 -1.78
C HIS A 241 -9.31 17.44 -2.82
N LEU A 242 -9.74 16.18 -2.78
CA LEU A 242 -10.74 15.64 -3.70
C LEU A 242 -12.16 15.93 -3.19
N GLU A 243 -12.42 15.87 -1.89
CA GLU A 243 -13.71 16.28 -1.30
C GLU A 243 -13.95 17.79 -1.43
N LEU A 244 -12.93 18.63 -1.22
CA LEU A 244 -13.05 20.10 -1.35
C LEU A 244 -13.31 20.60 -2.78
N THR A 245 -13.30 19.71 -3.78
CA THR A 245 -13.72 20.03 -5.16
C THR A 245 -15.06 19.40 -5.55
N ALA A 246 -15.72 18.70 -4.63
CA ALA A 246 -16.97 17.98 -4.85
C ALA A 246 -18.23 18.74 -4.37
N VAL A 247 -18.08 19.99 -3.91
CA VAL A 247 -19.19 20.91 -3.56
C VAL A 247 -19.30 22.01 -4.61
#